data_AF-A0A6B3IB21-F1
#
_entry.id   AF-A0A6B3IB21-F1
#
_cell.length_a   1.000
_cell.length_b   1.000
_cell.length_c   1.000
_cell.angle_alpha   90.00
_cell.angle_beta   90.00
_cell.angle_gamma   90.00
#
_symmetry.space_group_name_H-M   'P 1'
#
loop_
_entity.id
_entity.type
_entity.pdbx_description
1 polymer ?
#
loop_
_entity_poly.entity_id
_entity_poly.type
_entity_poly.pdbx_seq_one_letter_code
_entity_poly.pdbx_strand_id
1 'polypeptide(L)'
;PDVAAAVSEAERALGELGADGIILLTQYAGRHLGDPVYEPLMAVLNERAAVVCLHPTSPVCWEATAMGYPRPMLEFPFETTRAVTNLILGGTVDRYPRISFVVPHAGAALPVLADRIAAFA
;
A
#
# COMPACT_ATOMS: atom_id res chain seq x y z
N PRO A 1 2.80 -9.05 -11.35
CA PRO A 1 3.82 -9.19 -10.30
C PRO A 1 3.95 -10.68 -9.93
N ASP A 2 5.13 -11.14 -9.50
CA ASP A 2 5.32 -12.50 -9.00
C ASP A 2 5.09 -12.52 -7.48
N VAL A 3 3.89 -12.94 -7.08
CA VAL A 3 3.47 -12.93 -5.66
C VAL A 3 4.14 -14.04 -4.86
N ALA A 4 4.38 -15.20 -5.48
CA ALA A 4 5.03 -16.32 -4.81
C ALA A 4 6.48 -15.96 -4.44
N ALA A 5 7.22 -15.35 -5.37
CA ALA A 5 8.56 -14.86 -5.09
C ALA A 5 8.57 -13.76 -4.01
N ALA A 6 7.60 -12.84 -4.04
CA ALA A 6 7.48 -11.79 -3.03
C ALA A 6 7.19 -12.35 -1.62
N VAL A 7 6.39 -13.41 -1.52
CA VAL A 7 6.16 -14.14 -0.27
C VAL A 7 7.46 -14.73 0.26
N SER A 8 8.16 -15.53 -0.54
CA SER A 8 9.43 -16.14 -0.13
C SER A 8 10.46 -15.11 0.29
N GLU A 9 10.52 -13.98 -0.42
CA GLU A 9 11.45 -12.90 -0.08
C GLU A 9 11.05 -12.17 1.22
N ALA A 10 9.75 -11.96 1.48
CA ALA A 10 9.30 -11.39 2.74
C ALA A 10 9.64 -12.30 3.94
N GLU A 11 9.51 -13.62 3.78
CA GLU A 11 9.89 -14.59 4.80
C GLU A 11 11.38 -14.55 5.10
N ARG A 12 12.20 -14.52 4.05
CA ARG A 12 13.66 -14.45 4.13
C ARG A 12 14.12 -13.13 4.75
N ALA A 13 13.58 -12.00 4.29
CA ALA A 13 13.98 -10.68 4.77
C ALA A 13 13.64 -10.47 6.25
N LEU A 14 12.42 -10.81 6.66
CA LEU A 14 11.96 -10.61 8.04
C LEU A 14 12.49 -11.69 9.00
N GLY A 15 12.69 -12.92 8.52
CA GLY A 15 13.12 -14.05 9.34
C GLY A 15 14.63 -14.24 9.40
N GLU A 16 15.27 -14.38 8.24
CA GLU A 16 16.69 -14.74 8.15
C GLU A 16 17.61 -13.52 8.20
N LEU A 17 17.23 -12.43 7.53
CA LEU A 17 18.05 -11.22 7.46
C LEU A 17 17.80 -10.24 8.60
N GLY A 18 16.69 -10.40 9.34
CA GLY A 18 16.34 -9.52 10.45
C GLY A 18 15.97 -8.09 10.01
N ALA A 19 15.34 -7.93 8.84
CA ALA A 19 14.81 -6.64 8.43
C ALA A 19 13.72 -6.15 9.41
N ASP A 20 13.73 -4.86 9.76
CA ASP A 20 12.75 -4.28 10.67
C ASP A 20 11.34 -4.11 10.05
N GLY A 21 11.24 -4.23 8.72
CA GLY A 21 9.99 -4.07 7.99
C GLY A 21 10.16 -4.20 6.48
N ILE A 22 9.06 -4.03 5.76
CA ILE A 22 8.99 -4.14 4.29
C ILE A 22 8.48 -2.83 3.69
N ILE A 23 9.06 -2.42 2.57
CA ILE A 23 8.52 -1.33 1.75
C ILE A 23 7.70 -1.95 0.63
N LEU A 24 6.43 -1.53 0.50
CA LEU A 24 5.58 -1.86 -0.63
C LEU A 24 5.20 -0.60 -1.40
N LEU A 25 5.04 -0.73 -2.72
CA LEU A 25 4.51 0.34 -3.54
C LEU A 25 2.98 0.38 -3.45
N THR A 26 2.39 1.54 -3.74
CA THR A 26 0.93 1.74 -3.73
C THR A 26 0.17 0.82 -4.69
N GLN A 27 0.81 0.42 -5.79
CA GLN A 27 0.28 -0.56 -6.75
C GLN A 27 1.41 -1.23 -7.55
N TYR A 28 1.11 -2.39 -8.13
CA TYR A 28 1.94 -3.05 -9.14
C TYR A 28 1.12 -3.37 -10.39
N ALA A 29 1.48 -2.73 -11.52
CA ALA A 29 0.76 -2.86 -12.80
C ALA A 29 -0.75 -2.58 -12.70
N GLY A 30 -1.13 -1.56 -11.93
CA GLY A 30 -2.51 -1.10 -11.72
C GLY A 30 -3.28 -1.84 -10.63
N ARG A 31 -2.73 -2.91 -10.07
CA ARG A 31 -3.33 -3.63 -8.96
C ARG A 31 -2.85 -3.08 -7.63
N HIS A 32 -3.79 -2.58 -6.84
CA HIS A 32 -3.55 -2.09 -5.49
C HIS A 32 -3.46 -3.24 -4.49
N LEU A 33 -2.85 -2.98 -3.34
CA LEU A 33 -2.55 -4.01 -2.34
C LEU A 33 -3.77 -4.69 -1.70
N GLY A 34 -4.98 -4.11 -1.83
CA GLY A 34 -6.22 -4.76 -1.41
C GLY A 34 -6.80 -5.76 -2.43
N ASP A 35 -6.17 -5.94 -3.59
CA ASP A 35 -6.56 -6.96 -4.57
C ASP A 35 -6.33 -8.38 -4.00
N PRO A 36 -7.29 -9.31 -4.17
CA PRO A 36 -7.17 -10.69 -3.66
C PRO A 36 -5.91 -11.44 -4.10
N VAL A 37 -5.27 -11.05 -5.22
CA VAL A 37 -4.02 -11.64 -5.67
C VAL A 37 -2.88 -11.49 -4.63
N TYR A 38 -2.95 -10.48 -3.76
CA TYR A 38 -1.93 -10.20 -2.76
C TYR A 38 -2.25 -10.79 -1.37
N GLU A 39 -3.38 -11.47 -1.19
CA GLU A 39 -3.76 -12.10 0.08
C GLU A 39 -2.67 -13.04 0.63
N PRO A 40 -1.96 -13.86 -0.18
CA PRO A 40 -0.85 -14.68 0.33
C PRO A 40 0.29 -13.85 0.94
N LEU A 41 0.61 -12.70 0.34
CA LEU A 41 1.63 -11.80 0.88
C LEU A 41 1.15 -11.14 2.18
N MET A 42 -0.10 -10.69 2.22
CA MET A 42 -0.68 -10.11 3.44
C MET A 42 -0.72 -11.12 4.59
N ALA A 43 -1.03 -12.39 4.33
CA ALA A 43 -1.02 -13.44 5.32
C ALA A 43 0.36 -13.59 5.99
N VAL A 44 1.43 -13.62 5.20
CA VAL A 44 2.82 -13.73 5.70
C VAL A 44 3.26 -12.50 6.48
N LEU A 45 2.95 -11.30 5.97
CA LEU A 45 3.25 -10.06 6.68
C LEU A 45 2.50 -9.98 8.02
N ASN A 46 1.25 -10.44 8.05
CA ASN A 46 0.43 -10.51 9.26
C ASN A 46 0.94 -11.54 10.26
N GLU A 47 1.32 -12.73 9.81
CA GLU A 47 1.91 -13.78 10.67
C GLU A 47 3.15 -13.25 11.40
N ARG A 48 3.95 -12.43 10.71
CA ARG A 48 5.18 -11.83 11.23
C ARG A 48 4.96 -10.51 11.98
N ALA A 49 3.72 -10.02 12.09
CA ALA A 49 3.39 -8.69 12.61
C ALA A 49 4.27 -7.59 12.00
N ALA A 50 4.46 -7.65 10.68
CA ALA A 50 5.40 -6.81 9.97
C ALA A 50 5.00 -5.32 10.00
N VAL A 51 6.01 -4.46 10.08
CA VAL A 51 5.86 -3.04 9.75
C VAL A 51 5.96 -2.90 8.23
N VAL A 52 4.95 -2.30 7.61
CA VAL A 52 4.90 -2.08 6.16
C VAL A 52 4.89 -0.58 5.89
N CYS A 53 5.93 -0.07 5.24
CA CYS A 53 5.97 1.31 4.77
C CYS A 53 5.42 1.38 3.34
N LEU A 54 4.30 2.07 3.15
CA LEU A 54 3.72 2.29 1.83
C LEU A 54 4.43 3.44 1.14
N HIS A 55 5.25 3.15 0.12
CA HIS A 55 5.87 4.20 -0.67
C HIS A 55 5.04 4.46 -1.94
N PRO A 56 4.79 5.71 -2.33
CA PRO A 56 4.10 5.99 -3.57
C PRO A 56 4.84 5.45 -4.79
N THR A 57 4.07 4.91 -5.74
CA THR A 57 4.41 4.93 -7.17
C THR A 57 3.41 5.85 -7.88
N SER A 58 3.43 5.90 -9.21
CA SER A 58 2.40 6.65 -9.94
C SER A 58 1.14 5.86 -10.23
N PRO A 59 0.00 6.56 -10.35
CA PRO A 59 -1.18 5.99 -10.98
C PRO A 59 -0.85 5.54 -12.41
N VAL A 60 -1.54 4.51 -12.90
CA VAL A 60 -1.32 3.95 -14.25
C VAL A 60 -1.51 4.99 -15.36
N CYS A 61 -2.34 6.01 -15.13
CA CYS A 61 -2.68 7.07 -16.09
C CYS A 61 -2.12 8.44 -15.68
N TRP A 62 -1.02 8.49 -14.92
CA TRP A 62 -0.48 9.73 -14.37
C TRP A 62 -0.17 10.79 -15.43
N GLU A 63 0.17 10.40 -16.67
CA GLU A 63 0.45 11.34 -17.76
C GLU A 63 -0.77 12.22 -18.08
N ALA A 64 -1.98 11.68 -17.89
CA ALA A 64 -3.22 12.41 -18.12
C ALA A 64 -3.56 13.40 -16.99
N THR A 65 -3.00 13.22 -15.79
CA THR A 65 -3.34 14.03 -14.60
C THR A 65 -2.21 14.95 -14.15
N ALA A 66 -0.95 14.65 -14.49
CA ALA A 66 0.21 15.37 -13.97
C ALA A 66 0.38 16.80 -14.50
N MET A 67 -0.33 17.20 -15.57
CA MET A 67 -0.29 18.56 -16.15
C MET A 67 1.14 19.04 -16.50
N GLY A 68 2.08 18.13 -16.74
CA GLY A 68 3.50 18.44 -16.98
C GLY A 68 4.32 18.73 -15.71
N TYR A 69 3.74 18.65 -14.52
CA TYR A 69 4.46 18.82 -13.25
C TYR A 69 5.12 17.52 -12.77
N PRO A 70 6.14 17.61 -11.89
CA PRO A 70 6.72 16.45 -11.24
C PRO A 70 5.66 15.62 -10.50
N ARG A 71 5.62 14.31 -10.78
CA ARG A 71 4.69 13.34 -10.17
C ARG A 71 4.63 13.39 -8.63
N PRO A 72 5.72 13.64 -7.89
CA PRO A 72 5.65 13.76 -6.43
C PRO A 72 4.79 14.92 -5.92
N MET A 73 4.53 15.95 -6.74
CA MET A 73 3.81 17.16 -6.33
C MET A 73 2.34 16.89 -5.98
N LEU A 74 1.64 16.10 -6.80
CA LEU A 74 0.21 15.80 -6.63
C LEU A 74 -0.09 14.31 -6.77
N GLU A 75 0.47 13.66 -7.79
CA GLU A 75 0.12 12.27 -8.11
C GLU A 75 0.45 11.30 -6.99
N PHE A 76 1.59 11.46 -6.32
CA PHE A 76 2.03 10.55 -5.25
C PHE A 76 1.12 10.62 -4.01
N PRO A 77 0.80 11.80 -3.45
CA PRO A 77 -0.18 11.88 -2.37
C PRO A 77 -1.56 11.31 -2.73
N PHE A 78 -2.09 11.62 -3.92
CA PHE A 78 -3.39 11.09 -4.32
C PHE A 78 -3.36 9.58 -4.54
N GLU A 79 -2.27 9.04 -5.10
CA GLU A 79 -2.11 7.60 -5.28
C GLU A 79 -1.97 6.86 -3.95
N THR A 80 -1.21 7.41 -3.01
CA THR A 80 -1.12 6.88 -1.64
C THR A 80 -2.50 6.85 -0.99
N THR A 81 -3.27 7.93 -1.16
CA THR A 81 -4.63 8.02 -0.61
C THR A 81 -5.56 6.96 -1.21
N ARG A 82 -5.49 6.72 -2.54
CA ARG A 82 -6.23 5.64 -3.20
C ARG A 82 -5.85 4.27 -2.67
N ALA A 83 -4.55 3.99 -2.52
CA ALA A 83 -4.07 2.71 -2.03
C ALA A 83 -4.53 2.42 -0.59
N VAL A 84 -4.44 3.40 0.30
CA VAL A 84 -4.91 3.24 1.69
C VAL A 84 -6.43 3.09 1.74
N THR A 85 -7.17 3.86 0.93
CA THR A 85 -8.63 3.71 0.82
C THR A 85 -9.00 2.32 0.34
N ASN A 86 -8.29 1.77 -0.67
CA ASN A 86 -8.51 0.43 -1.17
C ASN A 86 -8.22 -0.65 -0.11
N LEU A 87 -7.15 -0.51 0.68
CA LEU A 87 -6.84 -1.44 1.78
C LEU A 87 -7.93 -1.45 2.86
N ILE A 88 -8.40 -0.27 3.26
CA ILE A 88 -9.42 -0.12 4.31
C ILE A 88 -10.78 -0.62 3.80
N LEU A 89 -11.29 -0.05 2.71
CA LEU A 89 -12.62 -0.39 2.19
C LEU A 89 -12.69 -1.80 1.59
N GLY A 90 -11.55 -2.35 1.15
CA GLY A 90 -11.43 -3.75 0.75
C GLY A 90 -11.38 -4.74 1.92
N GLY A 91 -11.41 -4.25 3.17
CA GLY A 91 -11.36 -5.06 4.39
C GLY A 91 -10.02 -5.77 4.62
N THR A 92 -8.96 -5.42 3.87
CA THR A 92 -7.63 -6.04 4.02
C THR A 92 -7.06 -5.76 5.40
N VAL A 93 -7.22 -4.53 5.89
CA VAL A 93 -6.76 -4.14 7.24
C VAL A 93 -7.48 -4.94 8.32
N ASP A 94 -8.77 -5.25 8.15
CA ASP A 94 -9.54 -6.03 9.11
C ASP A 94 -9.16 -7.52 9.09
N ARG A 95 -8.90 -8.09 7.91
CA ARG A 95 -8.45 -9.49 7.75
C ARG A 95 -7.04 -9.71 8.28
N TYR A 96 -6.17 -8.70 8.19
CA TYR A 96 -4.75 -8.79 8.54
C TYR A 96 -4.34 -7.76 9.60
N PRO A 97 -4.90 -7.84 10.82
CA PRO A 97 -4.82 -6.78 11.82
C PRO A 97 -3.45 -6.63 12.49
N ARG A 98 -2.51 -7.56 12.27
CA ARG A 98 -1.17 -7.50 12.86
C ARG A 98 -0.17 -6.72 12.01
N ILE A 99 -0.55 -6.33 10.79
CA ILE A 99 0.30 -5.51 9.93
C ILE A 99 0.22 -4.06 10.43
N SER A 100 1.37 -3.44 10.69
CA SER A 100 1.47 -2.02 11.03
C SER A 100 1.84 -1.22 9.79
N PHE A 101 0.87 -0.49 9.21
CA PHE A 101 1.11 0.34 8.02
C PHE A 101 1.65 1.73 8.39
N VAL A 102 2.79 2.10 7.82
CA VAL A 102 3.35 3.45 7.84
C VAL A 102 3.01 4.14 6.53
N VAL A 103 2.24 5.23 6.61
CA VAL A 103 1.84 6.04 5.45
C VAL A 103 2.65 7.34 5.44
N PRO A 104 3.58 7.53 4.50
CA PRO A 104 4.45 8.72 4.43
C PRO A 104 3.66 9.97 4.03
N HIS A 105 4.35 11.12 4.01
CA HIS A 105 3.76 12.41 3.62
C HIS A 105 2.56 12.82 4.50
N ALA A 106 2.68 12.57 5.81
CA ALA A 106 1.64 12.86 6.81
C ALA A 106 0.28 12.20 6.52
N GLY A 107 0.27 10.97 5.99
CA GLY A 107 -0.97 10.29 5.57
C GLY A 107 -1.46 10.71 4.19
N ALA A 108 -0.66 11.47 3.43
CA ALA A 108 -1.02 12.03 2.14
C ALA A 108 -2.29 12.90 2.22
N ALA A 109 -3.27 12.71 1.32
CA ALA A 109 -4.53 13.45 1.38
C ALA A 109 -5.58 12.76 2.26
N LEU A 110 -5.29 11.57 2.81
CA LEU A 110 -6.27 10.79 3.58
C LEU A 110 -6.80 11.54 4.81
N PRO A 111 -6.00 12.20 5.66
CA PRO A 111 -6.52 12.86 6.86
C PRO A 111 -7.57 13.94 6.55
N VAL A 112 -7.41 14.65 5.43
CA VAL A 112 -8.35 15.70 5.00
C VAL A 112 -9.59 15.11 4.33
N LEU A 113 -9.47 13.92 3.72
CA LEU A 113 -10.56 13.27 2.98
C LEU A 113 -11.27 12.17 3.78
N ALA A 114 -10.81 11.82 4.99
CA ALA A 114 -11.28 10.66 5.75
C ALA A 114 -12.80 10.66 5.96
N ASP A 115 -13.36 11.75 6.50
CA ASP A 115 -14.80 11.86 6.74
C ASP A 115 -15.61 11.80 5.44
N ARG A 116 -15.07 12.36 4.37
CA ARG A 116 -15.72 12.31 3.06
C ARG A 116 -15.75 10.89 2.52
N ILE A 117 -14.65 10.14 2.62
CA ILE A 117 -14.57 8.75 2.17
C ILE A 117 -15.53 7.90 2.99
N ALA A 118 -15.54 8.07 4.31
CA ALA A 118 -16.41 7.33 5.23
C ALA A 118 -17.90 7.52 4.90
N ALA A 119 -18.31 8.68 4.38
CA ALA A 119 -19.70 8.94 3.96
C ALA A 119 -20.17 8.08 2.77
N PHE A 120 -19.28 7.40 2.06
CA PHE A 120 -19.59 6.50 0.92
C PHE A 120 -19.18 5.04 1.16
N ALA A 121 -18.71 4.72 2.37
CA ALA A 121 -18.23 3.38 2.74
C ALA A 121 -19.37 2.43 3.10
#